data_AF-A0A1V4E2C0-F1
#
_entry.id   AF-A0A1V4E2C0-F1
#
_cell.length_a   1.000
_cell.length_b   1.000
_cell.length_c   1.000
_cell.angle_alpha   90.00
_cell.angle_beta   90.00
_cell.angle_gamma   90.00
#
_symmetry.space_group_name_H-M   'P 1'
#
loop_
_entity.id
_entity.type
_entity.pdbx_description
1 polymer ?
#
loop_
_entity_poly.entity_id
_entity_poly.type
_entity_poly.pdbx_seq_one_letter_code
_entity_poly.pdbx_strand_id
1 'polypeptide(L)' 'MDGAYLQWWGQREHRSVRLVVPDVVAEVTVDVARDQAGQRRHPVRATRLRTDMELGDVPPFGTA' A
#
# COMPACT_ATOMS: atom_id res chain seq x y z
N MET A 1 -23.68 4.23 18.39
CA MET A 1 -22.26 4.09 17.99
C MET A 1 -22.15 4.75 16.65
N ASP A 2 -21.62 5.97 16.63
CA ASP A 2 -21.65 6.84 15.45
C ASP A 2 -20.65 6.38 14.40
N GLY A 3 -21.18 6.14 13.20
CA GLY A 3 -20.48 5.61 12.03
C GLY A 3 -19.58 6.63 11.36
N ALA A 4 -18.52 7.07 12.04
CA ALA A 4 -17.47 7.90 11.47
C ALA A 4 -16.28 7.05 11.00
N TYR A 5 -16.52 6.09 10.09
CA TYR A 5 -15.46 5.49 9.27
C TYR A 5 -15.47 6.07 7.86
N LEU A 6 -15.78 7.36 7.71
CA LEU A 6 -15.56 8.09 6.45
C LEU A 6 -14.05 8.29 6.30
N GLN A 7 -13.40 7.20 5.91
CA GLN A 7 -12.00 7.15 5.63
C GLN A 7 -11.74 8.07 4.42
N TRP A 8 -10.96 9.09 4.70
CA TRP A 8 -10.48 10.09 3.76
C TRP A 8 -9.55 9.42 2.73
N TRP A 9 -10.12 8.89 1.65
CA TRP A 9 -9.37 8.34 0.52
C TRP A 9 -9.90 8.97 -0.76
N GLY A 10 -9.01 9.64 -1.52
CA GLY A 10 -9.37 10.31 -2.77
C GLY A 10 -8.96 11.78 -2.87
N GLN A 11 -8.36 12.37 -1.82
CA GLN A 11 -7.73 13.67 -2.00
C GLN A 11 -6.55 13.54 -2.95
N ARG A 12 -6.68 14.19 -4.11
CA ARG A 12 -5.61 14.46 -5.07
C ARG A 12 -4.61 15.49 -4.52
N GLU A 13 -4.31 15.43 -3.22
CA GLU A 13 -3.20 16.21 -2.71
C GLU A 13 -1.95 15.58 -3.28
N HIS A 14 -1.24 16.34 -4.11
CA HIS A 14 -0.03 15.90 -4.77
C HIS A 14 1.04 15.73 -3.69
N ARG A 15 1.14 14.52 -3.13
CA ARG A 15 2.13 14.21 -2.12
C ARG A 15 3.51 14.37 -2.76
N SER A 16 4.37 15.15 -2.11
CA SER A 16 5.76 15.31 -2.54
C SER A 16 6.44 13.93 -2.55
N VAL A 17 6.79 13.44 -3.73
CA VAL A 17 7.50 12.17 -3.90
C VAL A 17 9.00 12.44 -3.88
N ARG A 18 9.72 11.69 -3.04
CA ARG A 18 11.18 11.61 -3.08
C ARG A 18 11.57 10.24 -3.60
N LEU A 19 12.27 10.21 -4.73
CA LEU A 19 12.86 8.98 -5.25
C LEU A 19 14.07 8.57 -4.39
N VAL A 20 14.21 7.28 -4.14
CA VAL A 20 15.29 6.68 -3.36
C VAL A 20 15.83 5.46 -4.10
N VAL A 21 17.05 5.06 -3.77
CA VAL A 21 17.57 3.75 -4.18
C VAL A 21 16.74 2.68 -3.44
N PRO A 22 16.18 1.68 -4.14
CA PRO A 22 15.49 0.58 -3.47
C PRO A 22 16.54 -0.35 -2.86
N ASP A 23 16.67 -0.33 -1.54
CA ASP A 23 17.62 -1.13 -0.76
C ASP A 23 16.97 -1.83 0.45
N VAL A 24 15.72 -1.51 0.75
CA VAL A 24 14.98 -2.06 1.90
C VAL A 24 13.68 -2.70 1.46
N VAL A 25 13.38 -3.87 2.02
CA VAL A 25 12.11 -4.57 1.83
C VAL A 25 11.15 -4.25 2.98
N ALA A 26 9.91 -3.90 2.65
CA ALA A 26 8.84 -3.66 3.62
C ALA A 26 7.66 -4.60 3.36
N GLU A 27 7.12 -5.15 4.44
CA GLU A 27 5.85 -5.85 4.42
C GLU A 27 4.70 -4.84 4.47
N VAL A 28 3.66 -5.11 3.68
CA VAL A 28 2.47 -4.28 3.60
C VAL A 28 1.20 -5.13 3.72
N THR A 29 0.17 -4.54 4.30
CA THR A 29 -1.20 -5.07 4.23
C THR A 29 -2.00 -4.22 3.23
N VAL A 30 -2.81 -4.89 2.42
CA VAL A 30 -3.60 -4.27 1.35
C VAL A 30 -5.05 -4.71 1.47
N ASP A 31 -5.99 -3.75 1.46
CA ASP A 31 -7.41 -4.08 1.24
C ASP A 31 -7.73 -4.00 -0.27
N VAL A 32 -8.24 -5.11 -0.81
CA VAL A 32 -8.62 -5.29 -2.22
C VAL A 32 -10.11 -5.08 -2.47
N ALA A 33 -10.87 -4.69 -1.44
CA ALA A 33 -12.29 -4.44 -1.54
C ALA A 33 -12.58 -3.34 -2.56
N ARG A 34 -13.69 -3.55 -3.26
CA ARG A 34 -14.25 -2.57 -4.19
C ARG A 34 -15.36 -1.79 -3.50
N ASP A 35 -15.50 -0.52 -3.88
CA ASP A 35 -16.68 0.26 -3.53
C ASP A 35 -17.89 -0.16 -4.38
N GLN A 36 -19.03 0.49 -4.14
CA GLN A 36 -20.27 0.20 -4.87
C GLN A 36 -20.20 0.55 -6.36
N ALA A 37 -19.24 1.38 -6.78
CA ALA A 37 -18.97 1.71 -8.17
C ALA A 37 -17.93 0.77 -8.82
N GLY A 38 -17.45 -0.25 -8.09
CA GLY A 38 -16.46 -1.21 -8.58
C GLY A 38 -15.01 -0.70 -8.51
N GLN A 39 -14.77 0.50 -7.97
CA GLN A 39 -13.43 1.05 -7.80
C GLN A 39 -12.74 0.40 -6.61
N ARG A 40 -11.46 0.06 -6.76
CA ARG A 40 -10.69 -0.54 -5.68
C ARG A 40 -10.38 0.52 -4.64
N ARG A 41 -10.61 0.21 -3.36
CA ARG A 41 -10.37 1.14 -2.25
C ARG A 41 -8.90 1.20 -1.81
N HIS A 42 -8.07 0.27 -2.31
CA HIS A 42 -6.62 0.09 -2.10
C HIS A 42 -5.96 0.88 -0.97
N PRO A 43 -6.39 0.70 0.29
CA PRO A 43 -5.59 1.13 1.41
C PRO A 43 -4.37 0.21 1.47
N VAL A 44 -3.18 0.78 1.39
CA VAL A 44 -1.92 0.08 1.65
C VAL A 44 -1.36 0.61 2.96
N ARG A 45 -1.00 -0.30 3.87
CA ARG A 45 -0.35 0.04 5.13
C ARG A 45 0.95 -0.74 5.27
N ALA A 46 2.06 -0.04 5.47
CA ALA A 46 3.32 -0.66 5.87
C ALA A 46 3.17 -1.25 7.28
N THR A 47 3.52 -2.52 7.44
CA THR A 47 3.42 -3.25 8.71
C THR A 47 4.78 -3.44 9.36
N ARG A 48 5.83 -3.73 8.58
CA ARG A 48 7.15 -4.07 9.12
C ARG A 48 8.25 -3.92 8.07
N LEU A 49 9.47 -3.55 8.50
CA LEU A 49 10.68 -3.71 7.68
C LEU A 49 11.20 -5.15 7.77
N ARG A 50 11.51 -5.75 6.62
CA ARG A 50 12.04 -7.11 6.49
C ARG A 50 13.56 -7.07 6.40
N THR A 51 14.21 -6.86 7.55
CA THR A 51 15.68 -6.88 7.66
C THR A 51 16.28 -8.28 7.46
N ASP A 52 15.42 -9.28 7.30
CA ASP A 52 15.72 -10.68 6.99
C ASP A 52 15.63 -11.01 5.50
N MET A 53 15.32 -10.03 4.63
CA MET A 53 15.15 -10.21 3.19
C MET A 53 16.00 -9.22 2.40
N GLU A 54 16.48 -9.69 1.25
CA GLU A 54 17.11 -8.89 0.22
C GLU A 54 16.11 -8.60 -0.92
N LEU A 55 16.44 -7.63 -1.78
CA LEU A 55 15.56 -7.24 -2.90
C LEU A 55 15.24 -8.41 -3.84
N GLY A 56 16.22 -9.28 -4.08
CA GLY A 56 16.08 -10.45 -4.96
C GLY A 56 15.11 -11.51 -4.45
N ASP A 57 14.77 -11.46 -3.16
CA ASP A 57 13.82 -12.39 -2.54
C ASP A 57 12.36 -11.99 -2.81
N VAL A 58 12.12 -10.77 -3.32
CA VAL A 58 10.78 -10.29 -3.69
C VAL A 58 10.48 -10.69 -5.14
N PRO A 59 9.42 -11.49 -5.40
CA PRO A 59 9.03 -11.84 -6.75
C PRO A 59 8.73 -10.59 -7.60
N PRO A 60 9.09 -10.59 -8.89
CA PRO A 60 8.64 -9.55 -9.80
C PRO A 60 7.12 -9.41 -9.79
N PHE A 61 6.63 -8.19 -9.94
CA PHE A 61 5.20 -7.95 -9.95
C PHE A 61 4.50 -8.76 -11.07
N GLY A 62 3.48 -9.54 -10.70
CA GLY A 62 2.68 -10.34 -11.64
C GLY A 62 3.20 -11.76 -11.91
N THR A 63 4.24 -12.23 -11.20
CA THR A 63 4.80 -13.58 -11.38
C THR A 63 4.38 -14.58 -10.29
N ALA A 64 3.44 -14.21 -9.43
CA ALA A 64 2.89 -15.04 -8.35
C ALA A 64 1.44 -15.46 -8.66
#